data_AF-A0A6V7YAS5-F1
#
_entry.id   AF-A0A6V7YAS5-F1
#
_cell.length_a   1.000
_cell.length_b   1.000
_cell.length_c   1.000
_cell.angle_alpha   90.00
_cell.angle_beta   90.00
_cell.angle_gamma   90.00
#
_symmetry.space_group_name_H-M   'P 1'
#
loop_
_entity.id
_entity.type
_entity.pdbx_description
1 polymer ?
#
loop_
_entity_poly.entity_id
_entity_poly.type
_entity_poly.pdbx_seq_one_letter_code
_entity_poly.pdbx_strand_id
1 'polypeptide(L)'
;MELVESWGSADSIGLTGVQFLGPGFAPIDDNLAKECVVRCEPVVVVNEERQPAKTGDLNNLLNGINLTCDPKNMWIMTREVSEDDLLKQSSIFLSFTFPREVRISGISIWNYNASTELSYAGVRYARFYANGRPINGLGIFY
;
A
#
# COMPACT_ATOMS: atom_id res chain seq x y z
N MET A 1 -4.87 5.24 -2.45
CA MET A 1 -5.10 4.50 -1.19
C MET A 1 -4.21 5.13 -0.13
N GLU A 2 -4.80 5.57 0.97
CA GLU A 2 -4.08 6.10 2.13
C GLU A 2 -3.93 4.98 3.16
N LEU A 3 -2.70 4.61 3.49
CA LEU A 3 -2.37 3.68 4.57
C LEU A 3 -2.27 4.49 5.86
N VAL A 4 -3.16 4.22 6.81
CA VAL A 4 -3.32 5.05 8.01
C VAL A 4 -2.71 4.38 9.23
N GLU A 5 -2.94 3.08 9.41
CA GLU A 5 -2.52 2.36 10.62
C GLU A 5 -1.98 0.98 10.24
N SER A 6 -0.88 0.56 10.86
CA SER A 6 -0.38 -0.81 10.81
C SER A 6 -1.02 -1.68 11.91
N TRP A 7 -0.74 -2.97 11.95
CA TRP A 7 -1.20 -3.87 13.03
C TRP A 7 -0.45 -3.71 14.36
N GLY A 8 0.53 -2.80 14.44
CA GLY A 8 1.28 -2.54 15.66
C GLY A 8 2.77 -2.25 15.45
N SER A 9 3.25 -2.22 14.20
CA SER A 9 4.60 -1.73 13.91
C SER A 9 4.67 -0.22 14.13
N ALA A 10 5.68 0.21 14.90
CA ALA A 10 5.90 1.61 15.24
C ALA A 10 6.43 2.45 14.06
N ASP A 11 7.21 1.83 13.16
CA ASP A 11 8.00 2.53 12.16
C ASP A 11 7.74 2.04 10.73
N SER A 12 7.02 0.94 10.56
CA SER A 12 6.91 0.27 9.27
C SER A 12 5.47 -0.02 8.88
N ILE A 13 5.19 0.11 7.59
CA ILE A 13 3.92 -0.30 7.00
C ILE A 13 4.13 -0.91 5.62
N GLY A 14 3.44 -2.00 5.32
CA GLY A 14 3.66 -2.76 4.10
C GLY A 14 2.44 -3.55 3.64
N LEU A 15 2.52 -4.00 2.40
CA LEU A 15 1.55 -4.89 1.76
C LEU A 15 2.29 -5.94 0.93
N THR A 16 1.66 -7.09 0.75
CA THR A 16 2.14 -8.13 -0.17
C THR A 16 1.62 -7.88 -1.58
N GLY A 17 0.36 -7.48 -1.73
CA GLY A 17 -0.22 -7.29 -3.07
C GLY A 17 -1.55 -6.53 -3.08
N VAL A 18 -1.90 -6.01 -4.25
CA VAL A 18 -3.15 -5.34 -4.59
C VAL A 18 -3.63 -5.89 -5.92
N GLN A 19 -4.89 -6.30 -5.99
CA GLN A 19 -5.53 -6.74 -7.24
C GLN A 19 -6.80 -5.95 -7.47
N PHE A 20 -6.87 -5.27 -8.61
CA PHE A 20 -8.06 -4.57 -9.04
C PHE A 20 -9.01 -5.54 -9.74
N LEU A 21 -10.29 -5.47 -9.36
CA LEU A 21 -11.35 -6.31 -9.90
C LEU A 21 -12.26 -5.45 -10.79
N GLY A 22 -12.53 -5.90 -12.01
CA GLY A 22 -13.44 -5.29 -12.95
C GLY A 22 -14.89 -5.78 -12.78
N PRO A 23 -15.74 -5.59 -13.81
CA PRO A 23 -17.13 -6.05 -13.80
C PRO A 23 -17.26 -7.54 -13.44
N GLY A 24 -18.19 -7.85 -12.54
CA GLY A 24 -18.38 -9.22 -12.04
C GLY A 24 -17.35 -9.65 -10.99
N PHE A 25 -16.56 -8.72 -10.44
CA PHE A 25 -15.48 -8.99 -9.47
C PHE A 25 -14.38 -9.92 -10.00
N ALA A 26 -14.24 -10.04 -11.32
CA ALA A 26 -13.12 -10.72 -11.95
C ALA A 26 -11.88 -9.80 -11.97
N PRO A 27 -10.65 -10.33 -11.88
CA PRO A 27 -9.44 -9.54 -12.07
C PRO A 27 -9.48 -8.76 -13.39
N ILE A 28 -8.96 -7.53 -13.38
CA ILE A 28 -8.72 -6.78 -14.62
C ILE A 28 -7.67 -7.48 -15.48
N ASP A 29 -7.62 -7.15 -16.78
CA ASP A 29 -6.62 -7.68 -17.71
C ASP A 29 -5.18 -7.49 -17.21
N ASP A 30 -4.36 -8.54 -17.29
CA ASP A 30 -2.99 -8.54 -16.78
C ASP A 30 -2.08 -7.52 -17.49
N ASN A 31 -2.30 -7.25 -18.78
CA ASN A 31 -1.51 -6.24 -19.48
C ASN A 31 -1.87 -4.84 -18.97
N LEU A 32 -3.17 -4.58 -18.75
CA LEU A 32 -3.63 -3.35 -18.12
C LEU A 32 -3.08 -3.16 -16.70
N ALA A 33 -2.99 -4.24 -15.91
CA ALA A 33 -2.38 -4.20 -14.58
C ALA A 33 -0.87 -3.86 -14.65
N LYS A 34 -0.14 -4.44 -15.61
CA LYS A 34 1.30 -4.17 -15.83
C LYS A 34 1.59 -2.75 -16.32
N GLU A 35 0.66 -2.14 -17.04
CA GLU A 35 0.76 -0.74 -17.48
C GLU A 35 0.43 0.26 -16.37
N CYS A 36 -0.11 -0.19 -15.23
CA CYS A 36 -0.43 0.67 -14.11
C CYS A 36 0.85 1.18 -13.43
N VAL A 37 0.98 2.51 -13.34
CA VAL A 37 2.08 3.13 -12.62
C VAL A 37 1.71 3.27 -11.14
N VAL A 38 2.53 2.67 -10.27
CA VAL A 38 2.39 2.78 -8.81
C VAL A 38 3.34 3.85 -8.29
N ARG A 39 2.85 4.78 -7.47
CA ARG A 39 3.69 5.74 -6.74
C ARG A 39 3.38 5.69 -5.26
N CYS A 40 4.41 6.01 -4.47
CA CYS A 40 4.30 6.16 -3.03
C CYS A 40 4.71 7.57 -2.66
N GLU A 41 3.80 8.30 -2.05
CA GLU A 41 3.99 9.67 -1.59
C GLU A 41 3.77 9.72 -0.07
N PRO A 42 4.76 10.13 0.72
CA PRO A 42 4.51 10.41 2.13
C PRO A 42 3.64 11.67 2.24
N VAL A 43 2.68 11.69 3.15
CA VAL A 43 1.99 12.95 3.51
C VAL A 43 2.95 13.81 4.30
N VAL A 44 3.70 14.63 3.56
CA VAL A 44 4.50 15.79 3.98
C VAL A 44 4.95 15.75 5.45
N VAL A 45 6.23 15.47 5.69
CA VAL A 45 6.88 15.97 6.89
C VAL A 45 7.45 17.35 6.56
N VAL A 46 6.81 18.37 7.11
CA VAL A 46 7.39 19.70 7.31
C VAL A 46 8.70 19.47 8.08
N ASN A 47 9.82 19.85 7.48
CA ASN A 47 11.22 19.77 7.94
C ASN A 47 12.05 18.82 7.04
N GLU A 48 13.08 19.42 6.48
CA GLU A 48 13.90 18.93 5.37
C GLU A 48 14.74 17.69 5.78
N GLU A 49 15.07 16.89 4.76
CA GLU A 49 16.19 15.91 4.69
C GLU A 49 16.00 14.44 5.07
N ARG A 50 14.91 13.98 5.68
CA ARG A 50 14.77 12.53 5.99
C ARG A 50 13.99 11.76 4.91
N GLN A 51 14.72 11.09 4.01
CA GLN A 51 14.13 10.14 3.06
C GLN A 51 13.75 8.84 3.80
N PRO A 52 12.53 8.31 3.61
CA PRO A 52 12.19 7.01 4.16
C PRO A 52 13.08 5.92 3.54
N ALA A 53 13.57 5.00 4.37
CA ALA A 53 14.29 3.82 3.91
C ALA A 53 13.29 2.89 3.20
N LYS A 54 13.23 2.98 1.88
CA LYS A 54 12.38 2.12 1.05
C LYS A 54 12.96 0.71 1.01
N THR A 55 12.21 -0.28 1.49
CA THR A 55 12.60 -1.69 1.46
C THR A 55 11.60 -2.47 0.61
N GLY A 56 11.87 -2.57 -0.69
CA GLY A 56 11.06 -3.34 -1.64
C GLY A 56 10.57 -2.52 -2.84
N ASP A 57 10.39 -3.18 -3.98
CA ASP A 57 9.91 -2.55 -5.21
C ASP A 57 8.39 -2.33 -5.11
N LEU A 58 7.91 -1.11 -5.40
CA LEU A 58 6.48 -0.80 -5.46
C LEU A 58 5.74 -1.65 -6.49
N ASN A 59 6.44 -2.07 -7.56
CA ASN A 59 5.86 -2.92 -8.59
C ASN A 59 5.45 -4.31 -8.06
N ASN A 60 6.00 -4.73 -6.91
CA ASN A 60 5.57 -5.97 -6.26
C ASN A 60 4.09 -5.95 -5.90
N LEU A 61 3.52 -4.77 -5.62
CA LEU A 61 2.11 -4.65 -5.30
C LEU A 61 1.19 -5.12 -6.44
N LEU A 62 1.65 -5.17 -7.69
CA LEU A 62 0.86 -5.57 -8.86
C LEU A 62 1.46 -6.77 -9.61
N ASN A 63 2.43 -7.49 -9.02
CA ASN A 63 3.12 -8.59 -9.69
C ASN A 63 2.30 -9.91 -9.77
N GLY A 64 1.17 -9.99 -9.06
CA GLY A 64 0.29 -11.16 -9.00
C GLY A 64 0.75 -12.28 -8.06
N ILE A 65 1.91 -12.14 -7.40
CA ILE A 65 2.48 -13.13 -6.46
C ILE A 65 2.02 -12.76 -5.04
N ASN A 66 0.73 -12.96 -4.79
CA ASN A 66 0.08 -12.44 -3.58
C ASN A 66 0.08 -13.42 -2.39
N LEU A 67 0.15 -14.73 -2.65
CA LEU A 67 0.21 -15.78 -1.62
C LEU A 67 1.66 -16.20 -1.39
N THR A 68 2.39 -15.38 -0.64
CA THR A 68 3.82 -15.57 -0.40
C THR A 68 4.22 -15.04 0.98
N CYS A 69 5.36 -15.51 1.49
CA CYS A 69 6.10 -14.92 2.62
C CYS A 69 7.48 -14.39 2.19
N ASP A 70 7.82 -14.45 0.89
CA ASP A 70 9.12 -13.98 0.38
C ASP A 70 9.12 -12.44 0.26
N PRO A 71 9.96 -11.72 1.05
CA PRO A 71 10.03 -10.26 1.02
C PRO A 71 10.36 -9.69 -0.37
N LYS A 72 10.99 -10.47 -1.26
CA LYS A 72 11.30 -10.04 -2.63
C LYS A 72 10.06 -9.76 -3.47
N ASN A 73 8.91 -10.33 -3.09
CA ASN A 73 7.63 -10.16 -3.75
C ASN A 73 6.67 -9.26 -2.96
N MET A 74 7.18 -8.52 -1.96
CA MET A 74 6.39 -7.65 -1.09
C MET A 74 6.88 -6.21 -1.17
N TRP A 75 6.11 -5.30 -0.61
CA TRP A 75 6.50 -3.90 -0.43
C TRP A 75 6.34 -3.50 1.03
N ILE A 76 7.37 -2.87 1.59
CA ILE A 76 7.33 -2.26 2.92
C ILE A 76 8.07 -0.92 2.88
N MET A 77 7.57 0.03 3.67
CA MET A 77 8.24 1.28 3.93
C MET A 77 8.57 1.35 5.41
N THR A 78 9.85 1.52 5.73
CA THR A 78 10.34 1.78 7.08
C THR A 78 10.69 3.25 7.22
N ARG A 79 10.26 3.83 8.33
CA ARG A 79 10.46 5.23 8.68
C ARG A 79 11.60 5.32 9.68
N GLU A 80 12.47 6.31 9.53
CA GLU A 80 13.42 6.62 10.59
C GLU A 80 12.66 7.31 11.73
N VAL A 81 12.53 6.63 12.86
CA VAL A 81 11.96 7.21 14.09
C VAL A 81 13.10 7.88 14.85
N SER A 82 13.10 9.20 14.98
CA SER A 82 13.88 9.87 16.02
C SER A 82 13.06 10.03 17.30
N GLU A 83 13.73 10.07 18.45
CA GLU A 83 13.10 10.17 19.78
C GLU A 83 12.15 11.37 19.94
N ASP A 84 12.31 12.43 19.14
CA ASP A 84 11.44 13.62 19.14
C ASP A 84 10.19 13.52 18.23
N ASP A 85 10.01 12.43 17.47
CA ASP A 85 9.06 12.36 16.34
C ASP A 85 7.75 11.59 16.66
N LEU A 86 7.37 11.51 17.95
CA LEU A 86 6.09 10.94 18.41
C LEU A 86 4.84 11.63 17.80
N LEU A 87 5.01 12.74 17.09
CA LEU A 87 3.94 13.56 16.53
C LEU A 87 3.71 13.42 15.02
N LYS A 88 4.46 12.59 14.29
CA LYS A 88 4.27 12.50 12.82
C LYS A 88 4.00 11.07 12.35
N GLN A 89 2.88 10.50 12.77
CA GLN A 89 2.23 9.43 12.00
C GLN A 89 1.63 10.01 10.70
N SER A 90 2.49 10.47 9.79
CA SER A 90 2.08 10.81 8.43
C SER A 90 1.56 9.55 7.75
N SER A 91 0.31 9.53 7.31
CA SER A 91 -0.20 8.45 6.48
C SER A 91 0.61 8.35 5.17
N ILE A 92 0.63 7.16 4.58
CA ILE A 92 1.32 6.91 3.31
C ILE A 92 0.30 6.80 2.19
N PHE A 93 0.50 7.55 1.10
CA PHE A 93 -0.36 7.48 -0.07
C PHE A 93 0.26 6.60 -1.15
N LEU A 94 -0.44 5.51 -1.46
CA LEU A 94 -0.20 4.71 -2.66
C LEU A 94 -1.16 5.14 -3.76
N SER A 95 -0.62 5.66 -4.86
CA SER A 95 -1.39 6.01 -6.06
C SER A 95 -1.16 4.99 -7.17
N PHE A 96 -2.26 4.59 -7.82
CA PHE A 96 -2.30 3.62 -8.90
C PHE A 96 -2.90 4.34 -10.11
N THR A 97 -2.10 4.53 -11.15
CA THR A 97 -2.50 5.29 -12.34
C THR A 97 -2.51 4.37 -13.55
N PHE A 98 -3.71 4.10 -14.07
CA PHE A 98 -3.90 3.38 -15.33
C PHE A 98 -3.75 4.33 -16.52
N PRO A 99 -3.23 3.86 -17.66
CA PRO A 99 -3.05 4.70 -18.86
C PRO A 99 -4.38 5.06 -19.57
N ARG A 100 -5.48 4.42 -19.18
CA ARG A 100 -6.83 4.63 -19.72
C ARG A 100 -7.86 4.47 -18.62
N GLU A 101 -9.11 4.86 -18.91
CA GLU A 101 -10.22 4.63 -17.98
C GLU A 101 -10.44 3.13 -17.76
N VAL A 102 -10.59 2.73 -16.49
CA VAL A 102 -10.81 1.35 -16.08
C VAL A 102 -12.01 1.31 -15.14
N ARG A 103 -12.98 0.46 -15.45
CA ARG A 103 -14.10 0.20 -14.53
C ARG A 103 -13.64 -0.78 -13.45
N ILE A 104 -13.49 -0.27 -12.24
CA ILE A 104 -13.15 -1.07 -11.05
C ILE A 104 -14.43 -1.31 -10.25
N SER A 105 -14.72 -2.57 -9.94
CA SER A 105 -15.84 -3.00 -9.09
C SER A 105 -15.38 -3.46 -7.71
N GLY A 106 -14.09 -3.78 -7.52
CA GLY A 106 -13.55 -4.18 -6.23
C GLY A 106 -12.03 -4.13 -6.19
N ILE A 107 -11.48 -4.30 -4.99
CA ILE A 107 -10.04 -4.37 -4.75
C ILE A 107 -9.80 -5.51 -3.75
N SER A 108 -8.93 -6.44 -4.10
CA SER A 108 -8.38 -7.44 -3.16
C SER A 108 -7.00 -6.99 -2.70
N ILE A 109 -6.71 -7.16 -1.42
CA ILE A 109 -5.47 -6.69 -0.79
C ILE A 109 -4.90 -7.82 0.05
N TRP A 110 -3.60 -8.04 -0.09
CA TRP A 110 -2.84 -9.01 0.68
C TRP A 110 -1.91 -8.28 1.60
N ASN A 111 -2.01 -8.59 2.88
CA ASN A 111 -1.27 -7.89 3.91
C ASN A 111 0.18 -8.36 3.99
N TYR A 112 1.07 -7.49 4.44
CA TYR A 112 2.47 -7.86 4.63
C TYR A 112 2.61 -8.95 5.70
N ASN A 113 3.29 -10.04 5.33
CA ASN A 113 3.34 -11.26 6.12
C ASN A 113 4.68 -12.02 5.95
N ALA A 114 5.79 -11.29 5.76
CA ALA A 114 7.12 -11.90 5.56
C ALA A 114 7.54 -12.85 6.68
N SER A 115 7.20 -12.52 7.93
CA SER A 115 7.36 -13.38 9.10
C SER A 115 6.31 -13.03 10.16
N THR A 116 6.20 -13.85 11.21
CA THR A 116 5.32 -13.59 12.36
C THR A 116 5.66 -12.28 13.07
N GLU A 117 6.93 -11.92 13.15
CA GLU A 117 7.42 -10.70 13.79
C GLU A 117 7.15 -9.47 12.91
N LEU A 118 7.29 -9.61 11.59
CA LEU A 118 7.11 -8.51 10.67
C LEU A 118 5.67 -8.32 10.19
N SER A 119 4.75 -9.25 10.46
CA SER A 119 3.33 -9.11 10.09
C SER A 119 2.63 -7.94 10.79
N TYR A 120 3.20 -7.43 11.89
CA TYR A 120 2.72 -6.20 12.55
C TYR A 120 2.90 -4.95 11.68
N ALA A 121 3.78 -4.99 10.67
CA ALA A 121 3.89 -3.95 9.65
C ALA A 121 2.77 -4.02 8.61
N GLY A 122 1.93 -5.06 8.63
CA GLY A 122 0.75 -5.10 7.78
C GLY A 122 -0.21 -3.95 8.05
N VAL A 123 -0.94 -3.51 7.02
CA VAL A 123 -1.95 -2.45 7.11
C VAL A 123 -3.18 -2.97 7.86
N ARG A 124 -3.58 -2.28 8.92
CA ARG A 124 -4.81 -2.52 9.68
C ARG A 124 -5.95 -1.62 9.19
N TYR A 125 -5.63 -0.36 8.87
CA TYR A 125 -6.61 0.63 8.44
C TYR A 125 -6.11 1.41 7.22
N ALA A 126 -6.95 1.46 6.18
CA ALA A 126 -6.72 2.29 5.00
C ALA A 126 -7.98 3.02 4.54
N ARG A 127 -7.77 4.16 3.88
CA ARG A 127 -8.83 4.90 3.17
C ARG A 127 -8.63 4.81 1.67
N PHE A 128 -9.73 4.69 0.94
CA PHE A 128 -9.72 4.57 -0.51
C PHE A 128 -10.22 5.84 -1.16
N TYR A 129 -9.57 6.18 -2.26
CA TYR A 129 -9.88 7.35 -3.07
C TYR A 129 -9.92 6.93 -4.53
N ALA A 130 -10.92 7.39 -5.27
CA ALA A 130 -10.99 7.30 -6.72
C ALA A 130 -10.91 8.71 -7.29
N ASN A 131 -9.89 8.98 -8.12
CA ASN A 131 -9.67 10.29 -8.76
C ASN A 131 -9.72 11.46 -7.75
N GLY A 132 -9.05 11.29 -6.62
CA GLY A 132 -8.96 12.29 -5.54
C GLY A 132 -10.19 12.38 -4.64
N ARG A 133 -11.27 11.63 -4.90
CA ARG A 133 -12.48 11.63 -4.07
C ARG A 133 -12.52 10.41 -3.16
N PRO A 134 -12.82 10.57 -1.86
CA PRO A 134 -12.96 9.42 -0.96
C PRO A 134 -14.10 8.52 -1.41
N ILE A 135 -13.87 7.21 -1.37
CA ILE A 135 -14.89 6.20 -1.59
C ILE A 135 -15.55 5.93 -0.24
N ASN A 136 -16.86 6.14 -0.12
CA ASN A 136 -17.58 5.89 1.14
C ASN A 136 -17.64 4.38 1.42
N GLY A 137 -16.79 3.93 2.35
CA GLY A 137 -16.64 2.54 2.77
C GLY A 137 -15.30 2.36 3.46
N LEU A 138 -15.29 1.79 4.67
CA LEU A 138 -14.08 1.51 5.44
C LEU A 138 -13.47 0.20 4.94
N GLY A 139 -12.20 0.20 4.56
CA GLY A 139 -11.42 -1.03 4.42
C GLY A 139 -10.77 -1.36 5.76
N ILE A 140 -11.37 -2.29 6.50
CA ILE A 140 -10.72 -2.92 7.65
C ILE A 140 -10.13 -4.23 7.14
N PHE A 141 -8.82 -4.38 7.27
CA PHE A 141 -8.15 -5.62 6.93
C PHE A 141 -8.26 -6.58 8.12
N TYR A 142 -8.36 -7.87 7.87
CA TYR A 142 -8.35 -8.95 8.87
C TYR A 142 -7.15 -9.85 8.64
#